data_AF-A0A8H8P5V3-F1
#
_entry.id   AF-A0A8H8P5V3-F1
#
_cell.length_a   1.000
_cell.length_b   1.000
_cell.length_c   1.000
_cell.angle_alpha   90.00
_cell.angle_beta   90.00
_cell.angle_gamma   90.00
#
_symmetry.space_group_name_H-M   'P 1'
#
loop_
_entity.id
_entity.type
_entity.pdbx_description
1 polymer ?
#
loop_
_entity_poly.entity_id
_entity_poly.type
_entity_poly.pdbx_seq_one_letter_code
_entity_poly.pdbx_strand_id
1 'polypeptide(L)'
;MVGAFNSVFYHAPNVEPEDVPGFMRYCLAIVDSLHEHHTTEEATAFPAFEAKLGKGTMDGNITQHAEFMPKFNEWSGLCKSIVAKETTYNAAEFLNPLRASMDALHPHFVDEIATLESSVLKKHFSEAELRELEKLVNTDLDFNSWFPPVPAPAMFVLRHVVINFMGDMWKYGQCDKYMRLKDEFKSMYGL
;
A
#
# COMPACT_ATOMS: atom_id res chain seq x y z
N MET A 1 2.00 -3.09 -0.31
CA MET A 1 2.24 -1.73 0.23
C MET A 1 3.73 -1.35 0.27
N VAL A 2 4.61 -2.08 0.96
CA VAL A 2 6.06 -1.79 1.04
C VAL A 2 6.74 -1.57 -0.32
N GLY A 3 6.41 -2.39 -1.32
CA GLY A 3 6.95 -2.24 -2.68
C GLY A 3 6.62 -0.89 -3.34
N ALA A 4 5.46 -0.31 -3.04
CA ALA A 4 5.10 0.99 -3.58
C ALA A 4 6.04 2.10 -3.08
N PHE A 5 6.40 2.08 -1.79
CA PHE A 5 7.36 3.03 -1.22
C PHE A 5 8.79 2.83 -1.75
N ASN A 6 9.21 1.58 -1.96
CA ASN A 6 10.50 1.29 -2.62
C ASN A 6 10.56 1.92 -4.02
N SER A 7 9.46 1.84 -4.77
CA SER A 7 9.35 2.51 -6.07
C SER A 7 9.47 4.03 -5.95
N VAL A 8 8.86 4.65 -4.94
CA VAL A 8 9.00 6.10 -4.68
C VAL A 8 10.45 6.48 -4.42
N PHE A 9 11.16 5.74 -3.55
CA PHE A 9 12.58 5.98 -3.27
C PHE A 9 13.46 5.85 -4.50
N TYR A 10 13.14 4.92 -5.40
CA TYR A 10 13.85 4.72 -6.66
C TYR A 10 13.63 5.86 -7.66
N HIS A 11 12.37 6.28 -7.84
CA HIS A 11 12.00 7.23 -8.88
C HIS A 11 12.18 8.70 -8.47
N ALA A 12 12.01 9.03 -7.19
CA ALA A 12 12.08 10.41 -6.71
C ALA A 12 13.34 11.19 -7.16
N PRO A 13 14.57 10.65 -7.08
CA PRO A 13 15.76 11.40 -7.52
C PRO A 13 15.89 11.54 -9.04
N ASN A 14 15.10 10.79 -9.82
CA ASN A 14 15.24 10.65 -11.27
C ASN A 14 14.03 11.17 -12.05
N VAL A 15 13.09 11.86 -11.40
CA VAL A 15 11.89 12.39 -12.05
C VAL A 15 12.21 13.70 -12.78
N GLU A 16 11.90 13.75 -14.08
CA GLU A 16 12.06 14.97 -14.87
C GLU A 16 10.99 16.02 -14.51
N PRO A 17 11.26 17.32 -14.69
CA PRO A 17 10.32 18.39 -14.32
C PRO A 17 8.92 18.25 -14.93
N GLU A 18 8.81 17.82 -16.19
CA GLU A 18 7.53 17.57 -16.87
C GLU A 18 6.70 16.43 -16.23
N ASP A 19 7.38 15.52 -15.54
CA ASP A 19 6.86 14.28 -15.00
C ASP A 19 6.46 14.39 -13.53
N VAL A 20 6.94 15.41 -12.82
CA VAL A 20 6.65 15.69 -11.40
C VAL A 20 5.14 15.62 -11.08
N PRO A 21 4.22 16.25 -11.85
CA PRO A 21 2.80 16.18 -11.51
C PRO A 21 2.24 14.75 -11.56
N GLY A 22 2.66 13.94 -12.52
CA GLY A 22 2.26 12.52 -12.62
C GLY A 22 2.82 11.70 -11.47
N PHE A 23 4.09 11.94 -11.10
CA PHE A 23 4.73 11.28 -9.97
C PHE A 23 4.07 11.63 -8.63
N MET A 24 3.70 12.90 -8.40
CA MET A 24 2.99 13.31 -7.18
C MET A 24 1.60 12.66 -7.10
N ARG A 25 0.87 12.55 -8.22
CA ARG A 25 -0.41 11.83 -8.24
C ARG A 25 -0.23 10.35 -7.92
N TYR A 26 0.83 9.71 -8.42
CA TYR A 26 1.17 8.34 -8.05
C TYR A 26 1.41 8.20 -6.54
N CYS A 27 2.17 9.13 -5.95
CA CYS A 27 2.41 9.17 -4.50
C CYS A 27 1.13 9.36 -3.69
N LEU A 28 0.22 10.21 -4.16
CA LEU A 28 -1.10 10.39 -3.54
C LEU A 28 -1.94 9.12 -3.57
N ALA A 29 -1.95 8.39 -4.69
CA ALA A 29 -2.66 7.11 -4.79
C ALA A 29 -2.13 6.05 -3.80
N ILE A 30 -0.82 6.09 -3.49
CA ILE A 30 -0.25 5.23 -2.43
C ILE A 30 -0.82 5.61 -1.06
N VAL A 31 -0.89 6.90 -0.73
CA VAL A 31 -1.44 7.36 0.57
C VAL A 31 -2.94 7.07 0.66
N ASP A 32 -3.69 7.26 -0.42
CA ASP A 32 -5.11 6.92 -0.44
C ASP A 32 -5.31 5.40 -0.21
N SER A 33 -4.49 4.56 -0.85
CA SER A 33 -4.50 3.11 -0.61
C SER A 33 -4.10 2.74 0.82
N LEU A 34 -3.20 3.51 1.46
CA LEU A 34 -2.81 3.33 2.86
C LEU A 34 -3.97 3.63 3.82
N HIS A 35 -4.70 4.71 3.56
CA HIS A 35 -5.91 5.06 4.32
C HIS A 35 -6.98 3.98 4.21
N GLU A 36 -7.29 3.54 3.00
CA GLU A 36 -8.32 2.51 2.77
C GLU A 36 -7.96 1.18 3.42
N HIS A 37 -6.68 0.79 3.37
CA HIS A 37 -6.18 -0.40 4.04
C HIS A 37 -6.42 -0.36 5.56
N HIS A 38 -5.89 0.64 6.25
CA HIS A 38 -6.03 0.74 7.71
C HIS A 38 -7.48 1.02 8.15
N THR A 39 -8.25 1.76 7.35
CA THR A 39 -9.69 1.95 7.61
C THR A 39 -10.43 0.62 7.53
N THR A 40 -10.12 -0.21 6.53
CA THR A 40 -10.72 -1.54 6.39
C THR A 40 -10.35 -2.43 7.57
N GLU A 41 -9.11 -2.37 8.04
CA GLU A 41 -8.67 -3.12 9.20
C GLU A 41 -9.43 -2.74 10.46
N GLU A 42 -9.47 -1.46 10.81
CA GLU A 42 -10.14 -0.98 12.01
C GLU A 42 -11.66 -1.17 11.97
N ALA A 43 -12.27 -1.01 10.78
CA ALA A 43 -13.72 -1.13 10.63
C ALA A 43 -14.20 -2.57 10.50
N THR A 44 -13.35 -3.49 10.02
CA THR A 44 -13.79 -4.85 9.67
C THR A 44 -12.88 -5.96 10.21
N ALA A 45 -11.57 -5.91 9.94
CA ALA A 45 -10.67 -7.03 10.26
C ALA A 45 -10.40 -7.12 11.76
N PHE A 46 -10.02 -6.02 12.41
CA PHE A 46 -9.71 -5.97 13.83
C PHE A 46 -10.91 -6.38 14.70
N PRO A 47 -12.15 -5.88 14.46
CA PRO A 47 -13.32 -6.40 15.17
C PRO A 47 -13.52 -7.92 15.02
N ALA A 48 -13.28 -8.47 13.83
CA ALA A 48 -13.38 -9.91 13.59
C ALA A 48 -12.29 -10.71 14.33
N PHE A 49 -11.08 -10.16 14.44
CA PHE A 49 -10.01 -10.74 15.25
C PHE A 49 -10.34 -10.70 16.74
N GLU A 50 -10.76 -9.54 17.27
CA GLU A 50 -11.07 -9.38 18.69
C GLU A 50 -12.23 -10.26 19.16
N ALA A 51 -13.21 -10.53 18.29
CA ALA A 51 -14.31 -11.45 18.59
C ALA A 51 -13.84 -12.87 18.93
N LYS A 52 -12.62 -13.26 18.52
CA LYS A 52 -12.06 -14.61 18.69
C LYS A 52 -10.83 -14.66 19.59
N LEU A 53 -10.00 -13.62 19.54
CA LEU A 53 -8.76 -13.52 20.30
C LEU A 53 -8.96 -12.82 21.67
N GLY A 54 -10.01 -12.02 21.79
CA GLY A 54 -10.29 -11.21 22.97
C GLY A 54 -10.40 -9.73 22.62
N LYS A 55 -11.26 -9.02 23.36
CA LYS A 55 -11.40 -7.57 23.21
C LYS A 55 -10.10 -6.86 23.62
N GLY A 56 -9.68 -5.88 22.83
CA GLY A 56 -8.47 -5.10 23.06
C GLY A 56 -7.18 -5.76 22.56
N THR A 57 -7.26 -6.94 21.93
CA THR A 57 -6.09 -7.59 21.32
C THR A 57 -5.50 -6.76 20.17
N MET A 58 -6.30 -5.89 19.54
CA MET A 58 -5.84 -5.05 18.42
C MET A 58 -5.55 -3.59 18.83
N ASP A 59 -5.71 -3.21 20.11
CA ASP A 59 -5.52 -1.83 20.59
C ASP A 59 -4.11 -1.28 20.29
N GLY A 60 -3.10 -2.15 20.31
CA GLY A 60 -1.72 -1.77 19.94
C GLY A 60 -1.60 -1.33 18.49
N ASN A 61 -2.19 -2.09 17.55
CA ASN A 61 -2.20 -1.76 16.13
C ASN A 61 -2.96 -0.46 15.87
N ILE A 62 -4.14 -0.28 16.49
CA ILE A 62 -4.94 0.95 16.38
C ILE A 62 -4.16 2.17 16.91
N THR A 63 -3.47 2.01 18.05
CA THR A 63 -2.65 3.09 18.61
C THR A 63 -1.53 3.47 17.64
N GLN A 64 -0.85 2.49 17.05
CA GLN A 64 0.20 2.74 16.07
C GLN A 64 -0.33 3.41 14.80
N HIS A 65 -1.49 2.99 14.28
CA HIS A 65 -2.15 3.66 13.15
C HIS A 65 -2.33 5.15 13.42
N ALA A 66 -2.84 5.50 14.61
CA ALA A 66 -3.03 6.89 15.02
C ALA A 66 -1.70 7.68 15.13
N GLU A 67 -0.58 7.00 15.38
CA GLU A 67 0.74 7.63 15.47
C GLU A 67 1.41 7.88 14.11
N PHE A 68 1.36 6.91 13.19
CA PHE A 68 2.07 7.03 11.91
C PHE A 68 1.23 7.66 10.80
N MET A 69 -0.10 7.49 10.78
CA MET A 69 -0.95 8.04 9.71
C MET A 69 -0.88 9.56 9.56
N PRO A 70 -0.78 10.37 10.64
CA PRO A 70 -0.56 11.80 10.53
C PRO A 70 0.71 12.17 9.72
N LYS A 71 1.78 11.38 9.80
CA LYS A 71 3.03 11.63 9.05
C LYS A 71 2.82 11.42 7.55
N PHE A 72 2.07 10.38 7.17
CA PHE A 72 1.67 10.17 5.78
C PHE A 72 0.71 11.27 5.28
N ASN A 73 -0.14 11.81 6.14
CA ASN A 73 -0.97 12.97 5.81
C ASN A 73 -0.13 14.21 5.50
N GLU A 74 0.89 14.50 6.30
CA GLU A 74 1.84 15.59 6.05
C GLU A 74 2.57 15.39 4.71
N TRP A 75 3.07 14.19 4.44
CA TRP A 75 3.72 13.87 3.17
C TRP A 75 2.77 14.01 1.96
N SER A 76 1.51 13.57 2.09
CA SER A 76 0.49 13.79 1.07
C SER A 76 0.15 15.27 0.87
N GLY A 77 0.23 16.07 1.94
CA GLY A 77 0.09 17.52 1.90
C GLY A 77 1.18 18.16 1.05
N LEU A 78 2.44 17.73 1.23
CA LEU A 78 3.55 18.15 0.37
C LEU A 78 3.34 17.74 -1.10
N CYS A 79 2.85 16.52 -1.36
CA CYS A 79 2.51 16.10 -2.72
C CYS A 79 1.46 17.03 -3.36
N LYS A 80 0.41 17.40 -2.60
CA LYS A 80 -0.64 18.32 -3.06
C LYS A 80 -0.10 19.72 -3.33
N SER A 81 0.77 20.26 -2.48
CA SER A 81 1.36 21.60 -2.68
C SER A 81 2.28 21.64 -3.90
N ILE A 82 3.03 20.56 -4.17
CA ILE A 82 3.85 20.43 -5.38
C ILE A 82 2.98 20.38 -6.64
N VAL A 83 1.88 19.61 -6.63
CA VAL A 83 0.91 19.59 -7.74
C VAL A 83 0.28 20.96 -7.98
N ALA A 84 -0.05 21.68 -6.91
CA ALA A 84 -0.58 23.04 -6.96
C ALA A 84 0.46 24.11 -7.37
N LYS A 85 1.74 23.72 -7.53
CA LYS A 85 2.88 24.61 -7.82
C LYS A 85 3.15 25.65 -6.73
N GLU A 86 2.70 25.37 -5.50
CA GLU A 86 2.98 26.19 -4.31
C GLU A 86 4.36 25.85 -3.71
N THR A 87 4.87 24.65 -4.00
CA THR A 87 6.17 24.17 -3.57
C THR A 87 6.95 23.61 -4.77
N THR A 88 8.20 24.02 -4.92
CA THR A 88 9.09 23.46 -5.96
C THR A 88 9.53 22.06 -5.56
N TYR A 89 9.44 21.11 -6.49
CA TYR A 89 9.91 19.75 -6.23
C TYR A 89 11.42 19.70 -6.01
N ASN A 90 11.82 19.13 -4.87
CA ASN A 90 13.19 18.74 -4.58
C ASN A 90 13.16 17.32 -4.00
N ALA A 91 13.89 16.40 -4.63
CA ALA A 91 13.84 14.99 -4.23
C ALA A 91 14.27 14.76 -2.78
N ALA A 92 15.27 15.50 -2.27
CA ALA A 92 15.73 15.33 -0.89
C ALA A 92 14.69 15.82 0.12
N GLU A 93 14.13 17.01 -0.10
CA GLU A 93 13.08 17.59 0.75
C GLU A 93 11.80 16.77 0.70
N PHE A 94 11.46 16.21 -0.47
CA PHE A 94 10.33 15.33 -0.66
C PHE A 94 10.48 13.97 0.06
N LEU A 95 11.68 13.37 -0.02
CA LEU A 95 11.92 12.05 0.58
C LEU A 95 12.11 12.10 2.10
N ASN A 96 12.51 13.23 2.68
CA ASN A 96 12.72 13.35 4.12
C ASN A 96 11.47 13.02 4.98
N PRO A 97 10.30 13.64 4.76
CA PRO A 97 9.08 13.29 5.50
C PRO A 97 8.61 11.86 5.20
N LEU A 98 8.84 11.35 3.99
CA LEU A 98 8.54 9.94 3.68
C LEU A 98 9.41 8.99 4.50
N ARG A 99 10.72 9.23 4.61
CA ARG A 99 11.62 8.42 5.46
C ARG A 99 11.14 8.42 6.91
N ALA A 100 10.84 9.59 7.47
CA ALA A 100 10.32 9.71 8.82
C ALA A 100 8.97 8.97 9.02
N SER A 101 8.14 8.92 7.98
CA SER A 101 6.89 8.15 7.99
C SER A 101 7.17 6.64 7.97
N MET A 102 8.13 6.19 7.16
CA MET A 102 8.56 4.79 7.10
C MET A 102 9.23 4.32 8.40
N ASP A 103 10.01 5.16 9.06
CA ASP A 103 10.62 4.86 10.36
C ASP A 103 9.55 4.61 11.44
N ALA A 104 8.40 5.29 11.36
CA ALA A 104 7.27 5.07 12.26
C ALA A 104 6.40 3.86 11.85
N LEU A 105 6.31 3.58 10.55
CA LEU A 105 5.54 2.44 10.02
C LEU A 105 6.26 1.09 10.22
N HIS A 106 7.59 1.09 10.25
CA HIS A 106 8.36 -0.16 10.36
C HIS A 106 8.06 -0.96 11.65
N PRO A 107 8.03 -0.35 12.86
CA PRO A 107 7.64 -1.04 14.09
C PRO A 107 6.22 -1.61 14.01
N HIS A 108 5.30 -0.88 13.39
CA HIS A 108 3.92 -1.34 13.23
C HIS A 108 3.85 -2.67 12.45
N PHE A 109 4.55 -2.79 11.31
CA PHE A 109 4.59 -4.06 10.58
C PHE A 109 5.16 -5.22 11.41
N VAL A 110 6.15 -4.95 12.26
CA VAL A 110 6.76 -5.99 13.11
C VAL A 110 5.78 -6.47 14.16
N ASP A 111 5.10 -5.54 14.83
CA ASP A 111 4.15 -5.85 15.90
C ASP A 111 2.87 -6.49 15.34
N GLU A 112 2.39 -6.00 14.20
CA GLU A 112 1.22 -6.55 13.53
C GLU A 112 1.44 -8.03 13.16
N ILE A 113 2.57 -8.38 12.54
CA ILE A 113 2.91 -9.76 12.19
C ILE A 113 2.87 -10.66 13.43
N ALA A 114 3.33 -10.17 14.58
CA ALA A 114 3.29 -10.93 15.83
C ALA A 114 1.85 -11.17 16.30
N THR A 115 0.94 -10.20 16.14
CA THR A 115 -0.49 -10.35 16.48
C THR A 115 -1.25 -11.26 15.50
N LEU A 116 -0.82 -11.30 14.23
CA LEU A 116 -1.44 -12.09 13.15
C LEU A 116 -0.69 -13.40 12.84
N GLU A 117 0.15 -13.86 13.76
CA GLU A 117 0.99 -15.02 13.54
C GLU A 117 0.15 -16.31 13.34
N SER A 118 0.54 -17.12 12.36
CA SER A 118 -0.24 -18.29 11.93
C SER A 118 -0.53 -19.28 13.05
N SER A 119 0.42 -19.53 13.95
CA SER A 119 0.25 -20.44 15.09
C SER A 119 -0.69 -19.88 16.16
N VAL A 120 -0.83 -18.56 16.28
CA VAL A 120 -1.86 -17.92 17.12
C VAL A 120 -3.21 -18.08 16.46
N LEU A 121 -3.34 -17.67 15.19
CA LEU A 121 -4.61 -17.69 14.49
C LEU A 121 -5.21 -19.10 14.40
N LYS A 122 -4.41 -20.12 14.09
CA LYS A 122 -4.89 -21.52 13.99
C LYS A 122 -5.37 -22.13 15.31
N LYS A 123 -5.08 -21.52 16.46
CA LYS A 123 -5.63 -21.94 17.75
C LYS A 123 -7.05 -21.43 18.00
N HIS A 124 -7.43 -20.33 17.35
CA HIS A 124 -8.69 -19.61 17.60
C HIS A 124 -9.65 -19.62 16.41
N PHE A 125 -9.15 -19.93 15.21
CA PHE A 125 -9.90 -19.96 13.97
C PHE A 125 -9.80 -21.32 13.29
N SER A 126 -10.92 -21.78 12.71
CA SER A 126 -10.91 -22.86 11.74
C SER A 126 -10.36 -22.39 10.39
N GLU A 127 -9.90 -23.32 9.56
CA GLU A 127 -9.45 -23.02 8.19
C GLU A 127 -10.54 -22.34 7.34
N ALA A 128 -11.82 -22.65 7.58
CA ALA A 128 -12.93 -21.98 6.88
C ALA A 128 -13.07 -20.51 7.32
N GLU A 129 -12.95 -20.24 8.61
CA GLU A 129 -13.00 -18.86 9.12
C GLU A 129 -11.79 -18.03 8.69
N LEU A 130 -10.59 -18.64 8.65
CA LEU A 130 -9.39 -18.00 8.10
C LEU A 130 -9.56 -17.64 6.63
N ARG A 131 -10.21 -18.49 5.83
CA ARG A 131 -10.53 -18.18 4.44
C ARG A 131 -11.52 -17.03 4.29
N GLU A 132 -12.52 -16.93 5.17
CA GLU A 132 -13.44 -15.78 5.16
C GLU A 132 -12.74 -14.49 5.59
N LEU A 133 -11.87 -14.55 6.59
CA LEU A 133 -11.02 -13.42 6.99
C LEU A 133 -10.10 -12.97 5.85
N GLU A 134 -9.46 -13.91 5.15
CA GLU A 134 -8.62 -13.62 3.99
C GLU A 134 -9.38 -12.81 2.93
N LYS A 135 -10.69 -13.02 2.74
CA LYS A 135 -11.50 -12.21 1.82
C LYS A 135 -11.69 -10.77 2.27
N LEU A 136 -11.63 -10.52 3.58
CA LEU A 136 -11.81 -9.19 4.16
C LEU A 136 -10.50 -8.39 4.08
N VAL A 137 -9.36 -9.03 4.31
CA VAL A 137 -8.05 -8.35 4.34
C VAL A 137 -7.29 -8.39 3.02
N ASN A 138 -7.57 -9.37 2.14
CA ASN A 138 -6.76 -9.60 0.96
C ASN A 138 -7.54 -9.27 -0.33
N THR A 139 -7.10 -8.23 -1.03
CA THR A 139 -7.62 -7.79 -2.34
C THR A 139 -6.76 -8.24 -3.51
N ASP A 140 -5.85 -9.19 -3.29
CA ASP A 140 -4.91 -9.65 -4.32
C ASP A 140 -5.56 -10.66 -5.28
N LEU A 141 -5.36 -10.47 -6.59
CA LEU A 141 -6.00 -11.23 -7.67
C LEU A 141 -5.33 -12.59 -7.91
N ASP A 142 -4.07 -12.74 -7.50
CA ASP A 142 -3.20 -13.83 -7.96
C ASP A 142 -3.05 -14.96 -6.93
N PHE A 143 -3.35 -14.67 -5.65
CA PHE A 143 -3.24 -15.64 -4.55
C PHE A 143 -4.57 -16.28 -4.13
N ASN A 144 -5.70 -15.72 -4.60
CA ASN A 144 -7.03 -16.07 -4.13
C ASN A 144 -7.78 -16.95 -5.13
N SER A 145 -7.59 -18.28 -5.05
CA SER A 145 -8.32 -19.27 -5.88
C SER A 145 -9.86 -19.19 -5.79
N TRP A 146 -10.39 -18.52 -4.76
CA TRP A 146 -11.82 -18.30 -4.52
C TRP A 146 -12.36 -17.05 -5.23
N PHE A 147 -11.51 -16.11 -5.65
CA PHE A 147 -11.93 -14.94 -6.43
C PHE A 147 -12.05 -15.35 -7.90
N PRO A 148 -13.19 -15.11 -8.58
CA PRO A 148 -13.33 -15.48 -9.98
C PRO A 148 -12.29 -14.73 -10.82
N PRO A 149 -11.66 -15.38 -11.81
CA PRO A 149 -10.71 -14.70 -12.68
C PRO A 149 -11.42 -13.51 -13.34
N VAL A 150 -10.79 -12.34 -13.29
CA VAL A 150 -11.34 -11.14 -13.91
C VAL A 150 -11.63 -11.44 -15.38
N PRO A 151 -12.85 -11.19 -15.89
CA PRO A 151 -13.21 -11.53 -17.26
C PRO A 151 -12.21 -10.95 -18.27
N ALA A 152 -11.80 -11.75 -19.26
CA ALA A 152 -10.80 -11.33 -20.23
C ALA A 152 -11.09 -9.97 -20.92
N PRO A 153 -12.35 -9.63 -21.26
CA PRO A 153 -12.68 -8.29 -21.77
C PRO A 153 -12.44 -7.17 -20.74
N ALA A 154 -12.74 -7.40 -19.46
CA ALA A 154 -12.47 -6.44 -18.40
C ALA A 154 -10.96 -6.24 -18.19
N MET A 155 -10.18 -7.33 -18.20
CA MET A 155 -8.71 -7.24 -18.18
C MET A 155 -8.15 -6.52 -19.42
N PHE A 156 -8.76 -6.70 -20.59
CA PHE A 156 -8.37 -5.97 -21.79
C PHE A 156 -8.62 -4.46 -21.63
N VAL A 157 -9.80 -4.05 -21.18
CA VAL A 157 -10.13 -2.65 -20.92
C VAL A 157 -9.19 -2.04 -19.88
N LEU A 158 -8.94 -2.75 -18.77
CA LEU A 158 -7.99 -2.32 -17.75
C LEU A 158 -6.59 -2.08 -18.35
N ARG A 159 -6.04 -3.08 -19.05
CA ARG A 159 -4.66 -3.05 -19.57
C ARG A 159 -4.43 -2.08 -20.71
N HIS A 160 -5.43 -1.89 -21.57
CA HIS A 160 -5.26 -1.18 -22.83
C HIS A 160 -6.02 0.15 -22.90
N VAL A 161 -6.92 0.42 -21.95
CA VAL A 161 -7.65 1.69 -21.86
C VAL A 161 -7.30 2.40 -20.56
N VAL A 162 -7.62 1.81 -19.41
CA VAL A 162 -7.46 2.49 -18.10
C VAL A 162 -5.99 2.76 -17.77
N ILE A 163 -5.14 1.75 -17.85
CA ILE A 163 -3.70 1.89 -17.55
C ILE A 163 -3.02 2.85 -18.53
N ASN A 164 -3.45 2.88 -19.80
CA ASN A 164 -2.91 3.82 -20.78
C ASN A 164 -3.36 5.26 -20.50
N PHE A 165 -4.62 5.46 -20.08
CA PHE A 165 -5.15 6.77 -19.71
C PHE A 165 -4.48 7.34 -18.44
N MET A 166 -4.19 6.47 -17.47
CA MET A 166 -3.47 6.80 -16.23
C MET A 166 -1.96 6.52 -16.33
N GLY A 167 -1.42 6.40 -17.55
CA GLY A 167 -0.07 5.91 -17.80
C GLY A 167 1.03 6.82 -17.22
N ASP A 168 0.71 8.10 -17.06
CA ASP A 168 1.55 9.10 -16.40
C ASP A 168 1.81 8.79 -14.93
N MET A 169 0.89 8.08 -14.25
CA MET A 169 1.04 7.61 -12.87
C MET A 169 1.57 6.18 -12.80
N TRP A 170 1.04 5.26 -13.62
CA TRP A 170 1.37 3.83 -13.53
C TRP A 170 2.80 3.48 -13.92
N LYS A 171 3.49 4.34 -14.67
CA LYS A 171 4.90 4.12 -15.03
C LYS A 171 5.84 4.03 -13.82
N TYR A 172 5.44 4.58 -12.66
CA TYR A 172 6.23 4.51 -11.43
C TYR A 172 5.99 3.25 -10.61
N GLY A 173 4.94 2.47 -10.87
CA GLY A 173 4.70 1.21 -10.16
C GLY A 173 5.82 0.19 -10.40
N GLN A 174 6.03 -0.74 -9.45
CA GLN A 174 7.08 -1.76 -9.60
C GLN A 174 6.76 -2.84 -10.64
N CYS A 175 5.48 -3.01 -10.95
CA CYS A 175 5.02 -3.98 -11.93
C CYS A 175 4.59 -3.30 -13.23
N ASP A 176 4.75 -4.01 -14.34
CA ASP A 176 4.16 -3.64 -15.62
C ASP A 176 2.64 -3.90 -15.65
N LYS A 177 1.98 -3.55 -16.76
CA LYS A 177 0.54 -3.78 -16.96
C LYS A 177 0.12 -5.26 -16.99
N TYR A 178 1.08 -6.17 -16.97
CA TYR A 178 0.88 -7.62 -16.87
C TYR A 178 1.20 -8.15 -15.47
N MET A 179 1.34 -7.25 -14.47
CA MET A 179 1.67 -7.58 -13.08
C MET A 179 3.06 -8.22 -12.93
N ARG A 180 3.96 -8.01 -13.88
CA ARG A 180 5.33 -8.54 -13.82
C ARG A 180 6.25 -7.49 -13.22
N LEU A 181 7.09 -7.90 -12.28
CA LEU A 181 8.13 -7.04 -11.73
C LEU A 181 9.02 -6.50 -12.85
N LYS A 182 9.18 -5.17 -12.92
CA LYS A 182 10.04 -4.53 -13.92
C LYS A 182 11.51 -4.76 -13.61
N ASP A 183 12.34 -4.76 -14.64
CA ASP A 183 13.75 -5.15 -14.56
C ASP A 183 14.55 -4.27 -13.57
N GLU A 184 14.26 -2.98 -13.51
CA GLU A 184 14.91 -2.02 -12.62
C GLU A 184 14.71 -2.32 -11.13
N PHE A 185 13.68 -3.09 -10.76
CA PHE A 185 13.39 -3.45 -9.37
C PHE A 185 13.92 -4.83 -8.97
N LYS A 186 14.31 -5.69 -9.93
CA LYS A 186 14.73 -7.08 -9.65
C LYS A 186 15.88 -7.17 -8.65
N SER A 187 16.87 -6.29 -8.79
CA SER A 187 18.04 -6.21 -7.91
C SER A 187 17.69 -5.93 -6.44
N MET A 188 16.56 -5.24 -6.17
CA MET A 188 16.10 -4.97 -4.80
C MET A 188 15.61 -6.23 -4.09
N TYR A 189 15.24 -7.27 -4.83
CA TYR A 189 14.67 -8.51 -4.32
C TYR A 189 15.58 -9.73 -4.51
N GLY A 190 16.81 -9.54 -5.02
CA GLY A 190 17.74 -10.63 -5.30
C GLY A 190 17.29 -11.55 -6.44
N LEU A 191 16.50 -11.02 -7.39
CA LEU A 191 15.98 -11.70 -8.57
C LEU A 191 16.74 -11.35 -9.86
#